data_AF-A0A970TW41-F1
#
_entry.id   AF-A0A970TW41-F1
#
_cell.length_a   1.000
_cell.length_b   1.000
_cell.length_c   1.000
_cell.angle_alpha   90.00
_cell.angle_beta   90.00
_cell.angle_gamma   90.00
#
_symmetry.space_group_name_H-M   'P 1'
#
loop_
_entity.id
_entity.type
_entity.pdbx_description
1 polymer ?
#
loop_
_entity_poly.entity_id
_entity_poly.type
_entity_poly.pdbx_seq_one_letter_code
_entity_poly.pdbx_strand_id
1 'polypeptide(L)'
;MKKDEFKEKAYQVLNELAAYIEKLEHKAHEIADDAKEEYREQLDNLKGIRDNLASKLQEYENVADGKWEVIRESASDFFSTVSESWKENYEKVTDAFKKEESQTS
;
A
#
# COMPACT_ATOMS: atom_id res chain seq x y z
N MET A 1 -14.93 -7.06 -13.22
CA MET A 1 -13.71 -7.87 -13.40
C MET A 1 -13.96 -9.28 -12.89
N LYS A 2 -13.26 -10.29 -13.43
CA LYS A 2 -13.29 -11.65 -12.87
C LYS A 2 -12.51 -11.73 -11.56
N LYS A 3 -12.80 -12.76 -10.77
CA LYS A 3 -12.13 -13.01 -9.49
C LYS A 3 -10.61 -13.16 -9.67
N ASP A 4 -10.20 -13.94 -10.67
CA ASP A 4 -8.78 -14.17 -10.96
C ASP A 4 -8.05 -12.87 -11.35
N GLU A 5 -8.67 -12.04 -12.20
CA GLU A 5 -8.10 -10.73 -12.56
C GLU A 5 -7.96 -9.80 -11.36
N PHE A 6 -8.92 -9.84 -10.43
CA PHE A 6 -8.83 -9.07 -9.19
C PHE A 6 -7.69 -9.57 -8.32
N LYS A 7 -7.59 -10.89 -8.13
CA LYS A 7 -6.51 -11.50 -7.35
C LYS A 7 -5.14 -11.12 -7.91
N GLU A 8 -4.95 -11.28 -9.21
CA GLU A 8 -3.66 -10.99 -9.86
C GLU A 8 -3.25 -9.53 -9.63
N LYS A 9 -4.15 -8.58 -9.89
CA LYS A 9 -3.90 -7.15 -9.63
C LYS A 9 -3.65 -6.86 -8.16
N ALA A 10 -4.45 -7.44 -7.27
CA ALA A 10 -4.30 -7.22 -5.84
C ALA A 10 -2.97 -7.79 -5.33
N TYR A 11 -2.51 -8.95 -5.82
CA TYR A 11 -1.19 -9.49 -5.51
C TYR A 11 -0.05 -8.65 -6.09
N GLN A 12 -0.20 -8.12 -7.30
CA GLN A 12 0.79 -7.18 -7.85
C GLN A 12 0.93 -5.96 -6.94
N VAL A 13 -0.17 -5.30 -6.60
CA VAL A 13 -0.17 -4.15 -5.69
C VAL A 13 0.39 -4.53 -4.33
N LEU A 14 0.03 -5.68 -3.78
CA LEU A 14 0.55 -6.15 -2.50
C LEU A 14 2.07 -6.32 -2.53
N ASN A 15 2.61 -6.90 -3.61
CA ASN A 15 4.05 -7.08 -3.79
C ASN A 15 4.77 -5.74 -3.99
N GLU A 16 4.20 -4.84 -4.79
CA GLU A 16 4.75 -3.48 -4.99
C GLU A 16 4.79 -2.70 -3.67
N LEU A 17 3.71 -2.79 -2.90
CA LEU A 17 3.58 -2.10 -1.62
C LEU A 17 4.53 -2.70 -0.58
N ALA A 18 4.72 -4.02 -0.56
CA ALA A 18 5.73 -4.68 0.27
C ALA A 18 7.16 -4.25 -0.10
N ALA A 19 7.51 -4.23 -1.39
CA ALA A 19 8.82 -3.78 -1.84
C ALA A 19 9.07 -2.29 -1.51
N TYR A 20 8.02 -1.47 -1.61
CA TYR A 20 8.10 -0.07 -1.23
C TYR A 20 8.33 0.09 0.27
N ILE A 21 7.56 -0.60 1.12
CA ILE A 21 7.75 -0.63 2.58
C ILE A 21 9.17 -1.02 2.94
N GLU A 22 9.73 -2.07 2.34
CA GLU A 22 11.10 -2.51 2.61
C GLU A 22 12.13 -1.44 2.23
N LYS A 23 11.99 -0.83 1.05
CA LYS A 23 12.82 0.30 0.64
C LYS A 23 12.69 1.47 1.61
N LEU A 24 11.49 1.72 2.11
CA LEU A 24 11.26 2.78 3.07
C LEU A 24 11.95 2.47 4.40
N GLU A 25 11.79 1.26 4.93
CA GLU A 25 12.44 0.80 6.16
C GLU A 25 13.95 0.98 6.09
N HIS A 26 14.57 0.59 4.98
CA HIS A 26 16.01 0.80 4.79
C HIS A 26 16.40 2.27 4.88
N LYS A 27 15.67 3.14 4.16
CA LYS A 27 15.92 4.59 4.20
C LYS A 27 15.63 5.21 5.57
N ALA A 28 14.66 4.69 6.32
CA ALA A 28 14.35 5.15 7.68
C ALA A 28 15.55 4.98 8.65
N HIS A 29 16.44 4.03 8.37
CA HIS A 29 17.68 3.85 9.10
C HIS A 29 18.77 4.87 8.72
N GLU A 30 18.64 5.52 7.56
CA GLU A 30 19.65 6.45 7.01
C GLU A 30 19.28 7.94 7.23
N ILE A 31 18.00 8.25 7.49
CA ILE A 31 17.52 9.62 7.72
C ILE A 31 17.73 10.10 9.18
N ALA A 32 17.78 11.42 9.35
CA ALA A 32 17.90 12.08 10.65
C ALA A 32 16.68 11.82 11.56
N ASP A 33 16.91 11.78 12.88
CA ASP A 33 15.89 11.38 13.87
C ASP A 33 14.64 12.28 13.88
N ASP A 34 14.75 13.54 13.45
CA ASP A 34 13.63 14.50 13.34
C ASP A 34 12.66 14.14 12.20
N ALA A 35 13.18 13.75 11.04
CA ALA A 35 12.38 13.29 9.89
C ALA A 35 11.87 11.85 10.07
N LYS A 36 12.48 11.10 11.00
CA LYS A 36 12.21 9.69 11.23
C LYS A 36 10.85 9.41 11.86
N GLU A 37 10.31 10.34 12.65
CA GLU A 37 8.99 10.17 13.27
C GLU A 37 7.88 10.19 12.21
N GLU A 38 7.82 11.25 11.40
CA GLU A 38 6.85 11.36 10.30
C GLU A 38 7.00 10.18 9.34
N TYR A 39 8.23 9.82 9.02
CA TYR A 39 8.52 8.70 8.14
C TYR A 39 8.05 7.34 8.71
N ARG A 40 8.24 7.11 10.01
CA ARG A 40 7.76 5.90 10.69
C ARG A 40 6.25 5.84 10.71
N GLU A 41 5.56 6.97 10.88
CA GLU A 41 4.10 7.02 10.81
C GLU A 41 3.60 6.66 9.41
N GLN A 42 4.19 7.25 8.36
CA GLN A 42 3.87 6.91 6.96
C GLN A 42 4.15 5.43 6.68
N LEU A 43 5.23 4.88 7.23
CA LEU A 43 5.59 3.48 7.08
C LEU A 43 4.59 2.55 7.79
N ASP A 44 4.17 2.89 9.01
CA ASP A 44 3.19 2.11 9.77
C ASP A 44 1.83 2.09 9.06
N ASN A 45 1.41 3.24 8.52
CA ASN A 45 0.21 3.35 7.70
C ASN A 45 0.29 2.44 6.46
N LEU A 46 1.40 2.47 5.72
CA LEU A 46 1.61 1.56 4.59
C LEU A 46 1.54 0.08 5.01
N LYS A 47 2.17 -0.29 6.12
CA LYS A 47 2.09 -1.66 6.66
C LYS A 47 0.65 -2.04 7.00
N GLY A 48 -0.13 -1.13 7.59
CA GLY A 48 -1.55 -1.32 7.84
C GLY A 48 -2.35 -1.55 6.56
N ILE A 49 -2.11 -0.75 5.52
CA ILE A 49 -2.75 -0.90 4.20
C ILE A 49 -2.40 -2.26 3.57
N ARG A 50 -1.11 -2.65 3.62
CA ARG A 50 -0.63 -3.96 3.15
C ARG A 50 -1.37 -5.11 3.83
N ASP A 51 -1.40 -5.10 5.16
CA ASP A 51 -2.01 -6.18 5.95
C ASP A 51 -3.52 -6.26 5.69
N ASN A 52 -4.18 -5.11 5.59
CA ASN A 52 -5.61 -5.06 5.27
C ASN A 52 -5.88 -5.64 3.86
N LEU A 53 -5.07 -5.24 2.87
CA LEU A 53 -5.16 -5.79 1.51
C LEU A 53 -4.94 -7.30 1.50
N ALA A 54 -3.86 -7.79 2.13
CA ALA A 54 -3.54 -9.21 2.21
C ALA A 54 -4.66 -10.02 2.88
N SER A 55 -5.18 -9.53 4.00
CA SER A 55 -6.27 -10.17 4.73
C SER A 55 -7.53 -10.27 3.87
N LYS A 56 -7.94 -9.17 3.23
CA LYS A 56 -9.11 -9.16 2.33
C LYS A 56 -8.92 -10.05 1.11
N LEU A 57 -7.73 -10.05 0.52
CA LEU A 57 -7.37 -10.96 -0.59
C LEU A 57 -7.58 -12.42 -0.19
N GLN A 58 -7.11 -12.80 0.99
CA GLN A 58 -7.25 -14.16 1.51
C GLN A 58 -8.72 -14.52 1.80
N GLU A 59 -9.52 -13.57 2.30
CA GLU A 59 -10.96 -13.76 2.43
C GLU A 59 -11.60 -14.02 1.05
N TYR A 60 -11.30 -13.18 0.06
CA TYR A 60 -11.83 -13.30 -1.29
C TYR A 60 -11.36 -14.57 -2.00
N GLU A 61 -10.16 -15.07 -1.72
CA GLU A 61 -9.69 -16.34 -2.25
C GLU A 61 -10.63 -17.49 -1.93
N ASN A 62 -11.14 -17.52 -0.70
CA ASN A 62 -12.04 -18.55 -0.19
C ASN A 62 -13.51 -18.35 -0.61
N VAL A 63 -13.85 -17.22 -1.24
CA VAL A 63 -15.22 -16.95 -1.71
C VAL A 63 -15.54 -17.76 -2.96
N ALA A 64 -16.64 -18.52 -2.95
CA ALA A 64 -17.10 -19.23 -4.15
C ALA A 64 -17.49 -18.26 -5.28
N ASP A 65 -17.33 -18.67 -6.56
CA ASP A 65 -17.63 -17.82 -7.72
C ASP A 65 -19.03 -17.20 -7.72
N GLY A 66 -20.06 -17.93 -7.29
CA GLY A 66 -21.42 -17.38 -7.20
C GLY A 66 -21.57 -16.25 -6.16
N LYS A 67 -20.73 -16.25 -5.11
CA LYS A 67 -20.70 -15.16 -4.12
C LYS A 67 -19.81 -14.00 -4.57
N TRP A 68 -18.83 -14.27 -5.43
CA TRP A 68 -17.95 -13.24 -5.99
C TRP A 68 -18.75 -12.14 -6.69
N GLU A 69 -19.76 -12.51 -7.49
CA GLU A 69 -20.59 -11.51 -8.20
C GLU A 69 -21.29 -10.53 -7.27
N VAL A 70 -21.60 -10.95 -6.04
CA VAL A 70 -22.23 -10.09 -5.02
C VAL A 70 -21.20 -9.18 -4.35
N ILE A 71 -20.01 -9.69 -4.07
CA ILE A 71 -18.98 -8.95 -3.32
C ILE A 71 -18.02 -8.15 -4.21
N ARG A 72 -18.03 -8.36 -5.54
CA ARG A 72 -17.07 -7.75 -6.47
C ARG A 72 -17.08 -6.23 -6.40
N GLU A 73 -18.24 -5.61 -6.16
CA GLU A 73 -18.33 -4.16 -6.01
C GLU A 73 -17.64 -3.72 -4.73
N SER A 74 -17.95 -4.37 -3.60
CA SER A 74 -17.28 -4.10 -2.32
C SER A 74 -15.77 -4.34 -2.39
N ALA A 75 -15.33 -5.38 -3.10
CA ALA A 75 -13.91 -5.65 -3.32
C ALA A 75 -13.25 -4.55 -4.17
N SER A 76 -13.96 -4.04 -5.19
CA SER A 76 -13.47 -2.95 -6.04
C SER A 76 -13.40 -1.62 -5.28
N ASP A 77 -14.38 -1.33 -4.42
CA ASP A 77 -14.42 -0.14 -3.56
C ASP A 77 -13.27 -0.17 -2.54
N PHE A 78 -13.10 -1.33 -1.89
CA PHE A 78 -11.99 -1.56 -0.97
C PHE A 78 -10.64 -1.41 -1.66
N PHE A 79 -10.45 -2.01 -2.84
CA PHE A 79 -9.22 -1.89 -3.60
C PHE A 79 -8.95 -0.45 -4.07
N SER A 80 -9.99 0.29 -4.45
CA SER A 80 -9.87 1.72 -4.79
C SER A 80 -9.40 2.52 -3.58
N THR A 81 -10.00 2.30 -2.42
CA THR A 81 -9.61 2.95 -1.14
C THR A 81 -8.16 2.65 -0.79
N VAL A 82 -7.74 1.38 -0.91
CA VAL A 82 -6.35 0.96 -0.69
C VAL A 82 -5.39 1.64 -1.67
N SER A 83 -5.78 1.71 -2.95
CA SER A 83 -4.97 2.31 -4.00
C SER A 83 -4.81 3.83 -3.81
N GLU A 84 -5.87 4.52 -3.42
CA GLU A 84 -5.84 5.94 -3.08
C GLU A 84 -4.94 6.21 -1.86
N SER A 85 -5.14 5.44 -0.78
CA SER A 85 -4.33 5.59 0.45
C SER A 85 -2.84 5.33 0.18
N TRP A 86 -2.52 4.28 -0.58
CA TRP A 86 -1.15 4.00 -0.99
C TRP A 86 -0.57 5.15 -1.82
N LYS A 87 -1.31 5.63 -2.81
CA LYS A 87 -0.86 6.70 -3.69
C LYS A 87 -0.59 7.99 -2.91
N GLU A 88 -1.49 8.40 -2.02
CA GLU A 88 -1.28 9.57 -1.16
C GLU A 88 -0.03 9.42 -0.29
N ASN A 89 0.16 8.25 0.33
CA ASN A 89 1.30 7.99 1.19
C ASN A 89 2.61 7.91 0.37
N TYR A 90 2.56 7.40 -0.85
CA TYR A 90 3.68 7.42 -1.79
C TYR A 90 4.07 8.86 -2.15
N GLU A 91 3.09 9.67 -2.54
CA GLU A 91 3.32 11.08 -2.91
C GLU A 91 3.95 11.86 -1.74
N LYS A 92 3.42 11.72 -0.51
CA LYS A 92 4.00 12.34 0.69
C LYS A 92 5.45 11.96 0.93
N VAL A 93 5.75 10.67 0.90
CA VAL A 93 7.10 10.17 1.10
C VAL A 93 8.05 10.66 0.00
N THR A 94 7.61 10.67 -1.25
CA THR A 94 8.43 11.21 -2.35
C THR A 94 8.62 12.73 -2.28
N ASP A 95 7.63 13.50 -1.79
CA ASP A 95 7.77 14.95 -1.57
C ASP A 95 8.78 15.23 -0.45
N ALA A 96 8.70 14.49 0.66
CA ALA A 96 9.66 14.59 1.76
C ALA A 96 11.10 14.35 1.26
N PHE A 97 11.31 13.31 0.45
CA PHE A 97 12.61 13.06 -0.17
C PHE A 97 13.08 14.15 -1.14
N LYS A 98 12.17 14.72 -1.95
CA LYS A 98 12.52 15.80 -2.88
C LYS A 98 12.89 17.11 -2.17
N LYS A 99 12.25 17.41 -1.03
CA LYS A 99 12.58 18.57 -0.21
C LYS A 99 13.98 18.47 0.40
N GLU A 100 14.40 17.28 0.83
CA GLU A 100 15.78 17.08 1.34
C GLU A 100 16.86 17.36 0.27
N GLU A 101 16.65 16.95 -0.99
CA GLU A 101 17.62 17.23 -2.07
C GLU A 101 17.70 18.71 -2.47
N SER A 102 16.63 19.49 -2.27
CA SER A 102 16.59 20.90 -2.68
C SER A 102 17.09 21.87 -1.61
N GLN A 103 17.21 21.44 -0.34
CA GLN A 103 17.83 22.23 0.73
C GLN A 103 19.33 21.99 0.90
N THR A 104 19.92 21.06 0.14
CA THR A 104 21.35 20.71 0.19
C THR A 104 22.19 21.27 -0.98
N SER A 105 21.60 22.11 -1.85
CA SER A 105 22.29 22.77 -2.98
C SER A 105 22.60 24.25 -2.72
#